data_AF-A0A519BFF0-F1
#
_entry.id   AF-A0A519BFF0-F1
#
_cell.length_a   1.000
_cell.length_b   1.000
_cell.length_c   1.000
_cell.angle_alpha   90.00
_cell.angle_beta   90.00
_cell.angle_gamma   90.00
#
_symmetry.space_group_name_H-M   'P 1'
#
loop_
_entity.id
_entity.type
_entity.pdbx_description
1 polymer ?
#
loop_
_entity_poly.entity_id
_entity_poly.type
_entity_poly.pdbx_seq_one_letter_code
_entity_poly.pdbx_strand_id
1 'polypeptide(L)'
;MPFGCRTRHKRHAFIPLSITRQCQLLQLNRTTIYYEHTERFLNQIILNRLDEIYTEFPYYGYRRMYHTLIEEGKDVNPKQILSYMKIPGIKALYPAKKKNTSMPNANHEKYPYLLKGRKVTKPNQVWASDITYIRLNHGFVYLLSGTVIDLYTRSTQYYVMEPISYYGRKAYYECIK
;
A
#
# COMPACT_ATOMS: atom_id res chain seq x y z
N MET A 1 23.96 71.88 22.25
CA MET A 1 24.06 72.41 20.88
C MET A 1 23.55 71.35 19.91
N PRO A 2 22.51 71.58 19.09
CA PRO A 2 22.08 70.61 18.10
C PRO A 2 22.69 70.95 16.73
N PHE A 3 23.48 70.04 16.18
CA PHE A 3 23.92 70.11 14.78
C PHE A 3 22.78 69.63 13.88
N GLY A 4 21.96 70.56 13.39
CA GLY A 4 20.95 70.29 12.36
C GLY A 4 21.61 70.11 11.00
N CYS A 5 21.92 68.87 10.61
CA CYS A 5 22.33 68.55 9.25
C CYS A 5 21.12 68.64 8.32
N ARG A 6 20.96 69.75 7.60
CA ARG A 6 19.97 69.87 6.52
C ARG A 6 20.47 69.08 5.30
N THR A 7 20.27 67.77 5.28
CA THR A 7 20.41 67.00 4.04
C THR A 7 19.23 67.33 3.13
N ARG A 8 19.47 68.22 2.15
CA ARG A 8 18.54 68.52 1.06
C ARG A 8 18.52 67.30 0.13
N HIS A 9 17.69 66.30 0.46
CA HIS A 9 17.45 65.16 -0.43
C HIS A 9 16.83 65.67 -1.74
N LYS A 10 17.64 65.74 -2.80
CA LYS A 10 17.14 65.97 -4.15
C LYS A 10 16.24 64.80 -4.50
N ARG A 11 14.92 65.02 -4.56
CA ARG A 11 14.00 64.07 -5.16
C ARG A 11 14.32 64.06 -6.66
N HIS A 12 15.07 63.05 -7.10
CA HIS A 12 15.34 62.84 -8.51
C HIS A 12 14.00 62.57 -9.22
N ALA A 13 13.80 63.23 -10.35
CA ALA A 13 12.62 63.03 -11.19
C ALA A 13 12.51 61.54 -11.56
N PHE A 14 11.31 60.98 -11.41
CA PHE A 14 11.02 59.60 -11.74
C PHE A 14 11.07 59.45 -13.27
N ILE A 15 12.22 58.99 -13.79
CA ILE A 15 12.37 58.66 -15.21
C ILE A 15 11.76 57.27 -15.40
N PRO A 16 10.69 57.10 -16.18
CA PRO A 16 10.12 55.78 -16.43
C PRO A 16 11.12 54.94 -17.24
N LEU A 17 11.75 53.97 -16.58
CA LEU A 17 12.65 53.00 -17.22
C LEU A 17 11.83 51.91 -17.91
N SER A 18 12.30 51.41 -19.05
CA SER A 18 11.69 50.25 -19.70
C SER A 18 11.83 49.00 -18.83
N ILE A 19 10.85 48.10 -18.88
CA ILE A 19 10.84 46.82 -18.13
C ILE A 19 12.15 46.05 -18.37
N THR A 20 12.64 46.04 -19.61
CA THR A 20 13.94 45.49 -20.00
C THR A 20 15.10 46.03 -19.18
N ARG A 21 15.18 47.35 -19.01
CA ARG A 21 16.27 48.01 -18.31
C ARG A 21 16.14 47.81 -16.79
N GLN A 22 14.92 47.78 -16.28
CA GLN A 22 14.65 47.43 -14.88
C GLN A 22 15.12 45.99 -14.57
N CYS A 23 14.78 45.00 -15.41
CA CYS A 23 15.28 43.61 -15.27
C CYS A 23 16.81 43.53 -15.27
N GLN A 24 17.46 44.24 -16.19
CA GLN A 24 18.93 44.23 -16.31
C GLN A 24 19.60 44.82 -15.07
N LEU A 25 19.06 45.92 -14.54
CA LEU A 25 19.59 46.55 -13.32
C LEU A 25 19.39 45.67 -12.08
N LEU A 26 18.25 44.98 -12.00
CA LEU A 26 17.90 44.08 -10.90
C LEU A 26 18.46 42.66 -11.06
N GLN A 27 19.14 42.37 -12.19
CA GLN A 27 19.63 41.04 -12.56
C GLN A 27 18.54 39.94 -12.51
N LEU A 28 17.29 40.30 -12.83
CA LEU A 28 16.16 39.37 -12.89
C LEU A 28 15.89 38.94 -14.34
N ASN A 29 15.47 37.70 -14.53
CA ASN A 29 14.98 37.25 -15.82
C ASN A 29 13.65 37.96 -16.15
N ARG A 30 13.48 38.38 -17.41
CA ARG A 30 12.26 39.07 -17.87
C ARG A 30 11.01 38.21 -17.69
N THR A 31 11.14 36.88 -17.79
CA THR A 31 10.02 35.94 -17.61
C THR A 31 9.42 35.99 -16.21
N THR A 32 10.22 36.32 -15.19
CA THR A 32 9.77 36.44 -13.80
C THR A 32 8.79 37.59 -13.61
N ILE A 33 8.87 38.66 -14.41
CA ILE A 33 7.98 39.82 -14.28
C ILE A 33 6.56 39.50 -14.75
N TYR A 34 6.43 38.67 -15.78
CA TYR A 34 5.11 38.26 -16.31
C TYR A 34 4.52 37.08 -15.56
N TYR A 35 5.26 36.49 -14.64
CA TYR A 35 4.78 35.35 -13.87
C TYR A 35 3.91 35.85 -12.72
N GLU A 36 2.60 35.68 -12.87
CA GLU A 36 1.66 35.85 -11.77
C GLU A 36 1.60 34.55 -10.94
N HIS A 37 2.02 34.64 -9.67
CA HIS A 37 1.93 33.52 -8.77
C HIS A 37 0.47 33.27 -8.38
N THR A 38 -0.15 32.21 -8.89
CA THR A 38 -1.43 31.72 -8.36
C THR A 38 -1.21 31.09 -7.00
N GLU A 39 -1.75 31.72 -5.95
CA GLU A 39 -1.82 31.10 -4.62
C GLU A 39 -2.66 29.83 -4.69
N ARG A 40 -2.07 28.71 -4.25
CA ARG A 40 -2.81 27.46 -4.11
C ARG A 40 -3.57 27.51 -2.81
N PHE A 41 -4.86 27.87 -2.87
CA PHE A 41 -5.74 27.73 -1.73
C PHE A 41 -5.80 26.25 -1.30
N LEU A 42 -5.56 26.01 -0.03
CA LEU A 42 -5.74 24.70 0.57
C LEU A 42 -7.24 24.44 0.69
N ASN A 43 -7.71 23.42 -0.03
CA ASN A 43 -9.08 22.98 0.10
C ASN A 43 -9.26 22.23 1.41
N GLN A 44 -9.65 22.96 2.46
CA GLN A 44 -9.84 22.41 3.81
C GLN A 44 -10.84 21.25 3.84
N ILE A 45 -11.86 21.30 2.97
CA ILE A 45 -12.85 20.22 2.80
C ILE A 45 -12.17 18.91 2.39
N ILE A 46 -11.21 18.98 1.47
CA ILE A 46 -10.48 17.79 0.99
C ILE A 46 -9.53 17.29 2.08
N LEU A 47 -8.85 18.19 2.79
CA LEU A 47 -7.96 17.83 3.89
C LEU A 47 -8.70 17.09 5.02
N ASN A 48 -9.82 17.64 5.46
CA ASN A 48 -10.65 17.02 6.51
C ASN A 48 -11.17 15.65 6.04
N ARG A 49 -11.61 15.53 4.78
CA ARG A 49 -12.05 14.23 4.25
C ARG A 49 -10.92 13.21 4.19
N LEU A 50 -9.72 13.62 3.80
CA LEU A 50 -8.55 12.72 3.79
C LEU A 50 -8.24 12.18 5.18
N ASP A 51 -8.43 13.00 6.22
CA ASP A 51 -8.22 12.60 7.61
C ASP A 51 -9.29 11.59 8.09
N GLU A 52 -10.55 11.82 7.72
CA GLU A 52 -11.65 10.87 7.96
C GLU A 52 -11.39 9.52 7.28
N ILE A 53 -11.05 9.54 5.99
CA ILE A 53 -10.74 8.32 5.20
C ILE A 53 -9.54 7.59 5.80
N TYR A 54 -8.53 8.32 6.29
CA TYR A 54 -7.36 7.71 6.91
C TYR A 54 -7.70 7.06 8.26
N THR A 55 -8.58 7.68 9.04
CA THR A 55 -9.07 7.13 10.31
C THR A 55 -9.85 5.83 10.10
N GLU A 56 -10.65 5.75 9.03
CA GLU A 56 -11.40 4.54 8.69
C GLU A 56 -10.52 3.46 8.04
N PHE A 57 -9.61 3.87 7.15
CA PHE A 57 -8.76 2.99 6.35
C PHE A 57 -7.27 3.39 6.42
N PRO A 58 -6.56 3.09 7.52
CA PRO A 58 -5.17 3.52 7.72
C PRO A 58 -4.17 2.92 6.74
N TYR A 59 -4.56 1.89 6.00
CA TYR A 59 -3.75 1.21 4.98
C TYR A 59 -3.93 1.78 3.56
N TYR A 60 -4.76 2.80 3.37
CA TYR A 60 -4.96 3.44 2.07
C TYR A 60 -3.78 4.38 1.75
N GLY A 61 -3.21 4.18 0.56
CA GLY A 61 -2.27 5.14 -0.05
C GLY A 61 -2.97 6.16 -0.92
N TYR A 62 -2.23 7.18 -1.38
CA TYR A 62 -2.77 8.30 -2.16
C TYR A 62 -3.58 7.89 -3.39
N ARG A 63 -3.25 6.75 -4.03
CA ARG A 63 -4.01 6.22 -5.18
C ARG A 63 -5.41 5.75 -4.78
N ARG A 64 -5.53 5.04 -3.64
CA ARG A 64 -6.84 4.58 -3.15
C ARG A 64 -7.67 5.75 -2.65
N MET A 65 -7.06 6.66 -1.89
CA MET A 65 -7.72 7.89 -1.45
C MET A 65 -8.23 8.73 -2.64
N TYR A 66 -7.46 8.81 -3.73
CA TYR A 66 -7.90 9.44 -4.98
C TYR A 66 -9.14 8.77 -5.58
N HIS A 67 -9.15 7.45 -5.71
CA HIS A 67 -10.32 6.75 -6.23
C HIS A 67 -11.55 6.93 -5.35
N THR A 68 -11.41 6.86 -4.02
CA THR A 68 -12.50 7.13 -3.09
C THR A 68 -13.06 8.54 -3.26
N LEU A 69 -12.19 9.55 -3.39
CA LEU A 69 -12.64 10.93 -3.59
C LEU A 69 -13.32 11.14 -4.97
N ILE A 70 -12.88 10.42 -6.00
CA ILE A 70 -13.55 10.44 -7.31
C ILE A 70 -14.91 9.76 -7.26
N GLU A 71 -15.04 8.63 -6.57
CA GLU A 71 -16.31 7.93 -6.36
C GLU A 71 -17.31 8.81 -5.58
N GLU A 72 -16.80 9.66 -4.68
CA GLU A 72 -17.56 10.71 -4.00
C GLU A 72 -17.89 11.93 -4.88
N GLY A 73 -17.46 11.95 -6.16
CA GLY A 73 -17.75 13.02 -7.12
C GLY A 73 -16.87 14.26 -6.97
N LYS A 74 -15.71 14.17 -6.30
CA LYS A 74 -14.80 15.31 -6.12
C LYS A 74 -13.81 15.40 -7.27
N ASP A 75 -13.65 16.60 -7.82
CA ASP A 75 -12.62 16.90 -8.82
C ASP A 75 -11.29 17.21 -8.14
N VAL A 76 -10.38 16.23 -8.17
CA VAL A 76 -9.09 16.29 -7.49
C VAL A 76 -8.00 15.66 -8.34
N ASN A 77 -6.78 16.20 -8.30
CA ASN A 77 -5.64 15.59 -8.99
C ASN A 77 -4.90 14.61 -8.06
N PRO A 78 -4.44 13.44 -8.54
CA PRO A 78 -3.63 12.52 -7.73
C PRO A 78 -2.40 13.18 -7.09
N LYS A 79 -1.75 14.13 -7.78
CA LYS A 79 -0.59 14.89 -7.25
C LYS A 79 -1.00 15.89 -6.17
N GLN A 80 -2.21 16.45 -6.26
CA GLN A 80 -2.74 17.32 -5.21
C GLN A 80 -2.97 16.52 -3.94
N ILE A 81 -3.57 15.33 -4.02
CA ILE A 81 -3.76 14.44 -2.86
C ILE A 81 -2.42 14.06 -2.24
N LEU A 82 -1.42 13.72 -3.06
CA LEU A 82 -0.07 13.45 -2.55
C LEU A 82 0.52 14.65 -1.80
N SER A 83 0.29 15.87 -2.27
CA SER A 83 0.71 17.09 -1.58
C SER A 83 -0.08 17.30 -0.30
N TYR A 84 -1.40 17.07 -0.32
CA TYR A 84 -2.28 17.23 0.82
C TYR A 84 -1.99 16.22 1.92
N MET A 85 -1.70 14.96 1.60
CA MET A 85 -1.27 13.95 2.58
C MET A 85 0.05 14.31 3.27
N LYS A 86 0.94 15.05 2.60
CA LYS A 86 2.22 15.48 3.20
C LYS A 86 2.04 16.53 4.29
N ILE A 87 0.99 17.35 4.24
CA ILE A 87 0.76 18.45 5.18
C ILE A 87 0.51 17.93 6.62
N PRO A 88 -0.46 17.03 6.87
CA PRO A 88 -0.64 16.38 8.15
C PRO A 88 0.30 15.18 8.39
N GLY A 89 1.09 14.78 7.37
CA GLY A 89 2.01 13.66 7.49
C GLY A 89 1.37 12.27 7.37
N ILE A 90 0.19 12.17 6.73
CA ILE A 90 -0.52 10.92 6.52
C ILE A 90 0.31 9.97 5.64
N LYS A 91 0.53 8.76 6.14
CA LYS A 91 1.24 7.68 5.44
C LYS A 91 0.46 6.38 5.55
N ALA A 92 0.34 5.68 4.43
CA ALA A 92 -0.28 4.37 4.40
C ALA A 92 0.47 3.39 5.31
N LEU A 93 -0.26 2.78 6.25
CA LEU A 93 0.24 1.71 7.08
C LEU A 93 0.16 0.41 6.29
N TYR A 94 1.31 -0.06 5.82
CA TYR A 94 1.42 -1.41 5.28
C TYR A 94 1.77 -2.38 6.41
N PRO A 95 1.17 -3.58 6.44
CA PRO A 95 1.68 -4.63 7.32
C PRO A 95 3.18 -4.81 7.04
N ALA A 96 3.99 -4.76 8.09
CA ALA A 96 5.43 -4.95 7.99
C ALA A 96 5.74 -6.25 7.21
N LYS A 97 6.86 -6.23 6.47
CA LYS A 97 7.39 -7.30 5.59
C LYS A 97 6.63 -8.62 5.71
N LYS A 98 6.00 -9.04 4.61
CA LYS A 98 5.38 -10.36 4.42
C LYS A 98 6.23 -11.41 5.14
N LYS A 99 5.67 -12.09 6.15
CA LYS A 99 6.38 -13.16 6.87
C LYS A 99 6.86 -14.15 5.81
N ASN A 100 8.17 -14.19 5.60
CA ASN A 100 8.77 -14.98 4.54
C ASN A 100 8.83 -16.43 5.06
N THR A 101 7.80 -17.22 4.80
CA THR A 101 7.72 -18.63 5.23
C THR A 101 8.85 -19.49 4.65
N SER A 102 9.50 -19.03 3.57
CA SER A 102 10.68 -19.67 2.99
C SER A 102 11.96 -19.43 3.79
N MET A 103 11.99 -18.43 4.67
CA MET A 103 13.12 -18.21 5.58
C MET A 103 12.87 -18.94 6.90
N PRO A 104 13.74 -19.88 7.28
CA PRO A 104 13.62 -20.56 8.56
C PRO A 104 13.72 -19.54 9.68
N ASN A 105 12.73 -19.49 10.56
CA ASN A 105 12.82 -18.72 11.79
C ASN A 105 13.77 -19.45 12.74
N ALA A 106 14.86 -18.78 13.14
CA ALA A 106 15.88 -19.36 14.02
C ALA A 106 15.31 -19.79 15.40
N ASN A 107 14.19 -19.19 15.82
CA ASN A 107 13.52 -19.51 17.09
C ASN A 107 12.64 -20.76 17.04
N HIS A 108 12.43 -21.36 15.86
CA HIS A 108 11.60 -22.59 15.75
C HIS A 108 12.47 -23.82 15.98
N GLU A 109 12.01 -24.71 16.85
CA GLU A 109 12.63 -26.01 17.05
C GLU A 109 12.60 -26.83 15.74
N LYS A 110 13.75 -27.41 15.40
CA LYS A 110 13.88 -28.30 14.24
C LYS A 110 13.67 -29.73 14.70
N TYR A 111 12.53 -30.32 14.33
CA TYR A 111 12.27 -31.73 14.59
C TYR A 111 13.07 -32.62 13.64
N PRO A 112 13.74 -33.67 14.13
CA PRO A 112 14.47 -34.60 13.28
C PRO A 112 13.51 -35.41 12.40
N TYR A 113 13.86 -35.61 11.14
CA TYR A 113 13.09 -36.46 10.23
C TYR A 113 13.26 -37.93 10.61
N LEU A 114 12.26 -38.49 11.30
CA LEU A 114 12.32 -39.83 11.91
C LEU A 114 12.40 -40.99 10.90
N LEU A 115 12.09 -40.75 9.63
CA LEU A 115 12.15 -41.74 8.56
C LEU A 115 13.52 -41.81 7.87
N LYS A 116 14.49 -40.98 8.30
CA LYS A 116 15.83 -40.96 7.70
C LYS A 116 16.51 -42.33 7.87
N GLY A 117 16.91 -42.94 6.75
CA GLY A 117 17.59 -44.23 6.73
C GLY A 117 16.70 -45.46 6.91
N ARG A 118 15.37 -45.30 7.05
CA ARG A 118 14.43 -46.43 7.11
C ARG A 118 13.91 -46.78 5.72
N LYS A 119 13.99 -48.06 5.35
CA LYS A 119 13.31 -48.59 4.15
C LYS A 119 11.87 -48.96 4.52
N VAL A 120 10.92 -48.52 3.71
CA VAL A 120 9.52 -48.94 3.80
C VAL A 120 9.39 -50.24 2.99
N THR A 121 9.05 -51.34 3.65
CA THR A 121 9.10 -52.69 3.04
C THR A 121 7.75 -53.36 2.88
N LYS A 122 6.70 -52.82 3.52
CA LYS A 122 5.34 -53.35 3.45
C LYS A 122 4.28 -52.25 3.41
N PRO A 123 3.07 -52.53 2.89
CA PRO A 123 1.92 -51.63 2.98
C PRO A 123 1.58 -51.29 4.44
N ASN A 124 0.95 -50.12 4.65
CA ASN A 124 0.50 -49.64 5.97
C ASN A 124 1.61 -49.49 7.02
N GLN A 125 2.85 -49.28 6.60
CA GLN A 125 3.98 -49.06 7.51
C GLN A 125 4.21 -47.58 7.78
N VAL A 126 4.06 -46.72 6.77
CA VAL A 126 4.26 -45.28 6.89
C VAL A 126 3.23 -44.57 6.03
N TRP A 127 2.58 -43.59 6.62
CA TRP A 127 1.59 -42.75 5.96
C TRP A 127 2.09 -41.31 5.85
N ALA A 128 1.82 -40.69 4.72
CA ALA A 128 2.05 -39.26 4.48
C ALA A 128 0.71 -38.55 4.33
N SER A 129 0.64 -37.32 4.82
CA SER A 129 -0.51 -36.43 4.61
C SER A 129 -0.05 -35.18 3.90
N ASP A 130 -0.77 -34.77 2.87
CA ASP A 130 -0.57 -33.52 2.17
C ASP A 130 -1.86 -32.71 2.08
N ILE A 131 -1.71 -31.41 1.80
CA ILE A 131 -2.80 -30.46 1.67
C ILE A 131 -2.75 -29.91 0.25
N THR A 132 -3.77 -30.22 -0.55
CA THR A 132 -3.85 -29.77 -1.94
C THR A 132 -4.95 -28.72 -2.12
N TYR A 133 -4.67 -27.70 -2.94
CA TYR A 133 -5.62 -26.65 -3.27
C TYR A 133 -6.19 -26.92 -4.65
N ILE A 134 -7.50 -27.20 -4.74
CA ILE A 134 -8.20 -27.32 -6.02
C ILE A 134 -8.85 -25.98 -6.33
N ARG A 135 -8.44 -25.38 -7.46
CA ARG A 135 -9.01 -24.12 -7.95
C ARG A 135 -10.29 -24.39 -8.72
N LEU A 136 -11.36 -23.69 -8.36
CA LEU A 136 -12.65 -23.69 -9.04
C LEU A 136 -12.90 -22.32 -9.68
N ASN A 137 -13.88 -22.21 -10.58
CA ASN A 137 -14.20 -20.94 -11.25
C ASN A 137 -14.59 -19.81 -10.26
N HIS A 138 -15.18 -20.16 -9.12
CA HIS A 138 -15.70 -19.19 -8.13
C HIS A 138 -15.09 -19.36 -6.73
N GLY A 139 -13.92 -19.98 -6.60
CA GLY A 139 -13.28 -20.17 -5.31
C GLY A 139 -12.22 -21.26 -5.28
N PHE A 140 -11.88 -21.71 -4.09
CA PHE A 140 -10.93 -22.81 -3.86
C PHE A 140 -11.55 -23.81 -2.90
N VAL A 141 -11.34 -25.09 -3.16
CA VAL A 141 -11.62 -26.17 -2.21
C VAL A 141 -10.28 -26.69 -1.70
N TYR A 142 -10.22 -26.92 -0.40
CA TYR A 142 -9.06 -27.54 0.20
C TYR A 142 -9.30 -29.05 0.29
N LEU A 143 -8.41 -29.83 -0.33
CA LEU A 143 -8.20 -31.23 0.03
C LEU A 143 -7.35 -31.25 1.30
N LEU A 144 -7.94 -30.82 2.42
CA LEU A 144 -7.20 -30.50 3.64
C LEU A 144 -7.18 -31.64 4.67
N SER A 145 -8.24 -32.45 4.77
CA SER A 145 -8.48 -33.15 6.05
C SER A 145 -8.26 -34.66 6.04
N GLY A 146 -7.65 -35.25 5.01
CA GLY A 146 -7.44 -36.70 5.08
C GLY A 146 -6.72 -37.40 3.94
N THR A 147 -5.96 -36.75 3.06
CA THR A 147 -5.22 -37.48 2.02
C THR A 147 -4.11 -38.31 2.67
N VAL A 148 -4.45 -39.51 3.14
CA VAL A 148 -3.51 -40.44 3.75
C VAL A 148 -2.95 -41.29 2.62
N ILE A 149 -1.70 -41.02 2.25
CA ILE A 149 -1.00 -41.77 1.21
C ILE A 149 -0.10 -42.79 1.90
N ASP A 150 -0.29 -44.07 1.55
CA ASP A 150 0.66 -45.10 1.96
C ASP A 150 1.94 -44.97 1.13
N LEU A 151 3.07 -44.74 1.81
CA LEU A 151 4.36 -44.50 1.18
C LEU A 151 4.92 -45.73 0.43
N TYR A 152 4.48 -46.94 0.80
CA TYR A 152 4.88 -48.16 0.09
C TYR A 152 4.12 -48.33 -1.22
N THR A 153 2.79 -48.33 -1.15
CA THR A 153 1.92 -48.59 -2.32
C THR A 153 1.69 -47.36 -3.19
N ARG A 154 2.00 -46.15 -2.70
CA ARG A 154 1.63 -44.85 -3.30
C ARG A 154 0.12 -44.69 -3.56
N SER A 155 -0.69 -45.45 -2.85
CA SER A 155 -2.14 -45.40 -2.97
C SER A 155 -2.74 -44.46 -1.92
N THR A 156 -3.73 -43.68 -2.34
CA THR A 156 -4.55 -42.86 -1.44
C THR A 156 -5.51 -43.77 -0.69
N GLN A 157 -5.35 -43.86 0.63
CA GLN A 157 -6.18 -44.68 1.52
C GLN A 157 -7.49 -43.98 1.88
N TYR A 158 -7.43 -42.67 2.07
CA TYR A 158 -8.55 -41.84 2.50
C TYR A 158 -8.38 -40.43 1.92
N TYR A 159 -9.48 -39.70 1.74
CA TYR A 159 -9.46 -38.25 1.50
C TYR A 159 -10.82 -37.65 1.91
N VAL A 160 -10.81 -36.40 2.36
CA VAL A 160 -12.01 -35.62 2.65
C VAL A 160 -11.91 -34.30 1.92
N MET A 161 -13.00 -33.89 1.27
CA MET A 161 -13.13 -32.58 0.66
C MET A 161 -14.10 -31.74 1.46
N GLU A 162 -13.62 -30.63 2.02
CA GLU A 162 -14.47 -29.63 2.64
C GLU A 162 -14.47 -28.35 1.78
N PRO A 163 -15.64 -27.91 1.29
CA PRO A 163 -15.76 -26.59 0.68
C PRO A 163 -15.69 -25.52 1.77
N ILE A 164 -14.77 -24.56 1.65
CA ILE A 164 -14.83 -23.37 2.48
C ILE A 164 -15.97 -22.50 1.96
N SER A 165 -17.11 -22.56 2.64
CA SER A 165 -18.18 -21.57 2.47
C SER A 165 -17.74 -20.25 3.12
N TYR A 166 -17.06 -19.40 2.35
CA TYR A 166 -17.21 -17.97 2.58
C TYR A 166 -18.71 -17.69 2.33
N TYR A 167 -19.50 -17.43 3.38
CA TYR A 167 -20.99 -17.32 3.40
C TYR A 167 -21.83 -18.51 3.88
N GLY A 168 -21.35 -19.35 4.80
CA GLY A 168 -22.23 -20.02 5.78
C GLY A 168 -23.21 -21.10 5.25
N ARG A 169 -23.02 -21.64 4.05
CA ARG A 169 -23.74 -22.85 3.59
C ARG A 169 -22.82 -24.05 3.65
N LYS A 170 -23.02 -24.90 4.66
CA LYS A 170 -22.36 -26.20 4.79
C LYS A 170 -22.84 -27.13 3.67
N ALA A 171 -21.92 -27.59 2.83
CA ALA A 171 -22.15 -28.72 1.93
C ALA A 171 -21.14 -29.80 2.33
N TYR A 172 -21.64 -30.89 2.91
CA TYR A 172 -20.83 -32.06 3.23
C TYR A 172 -20.93 -33.03 2.06
N TYR A 173 -19.78 -33.45 1.53
CA TYR A 173 -19.70 -34.55 0.58
C TYR A 173 -18.86 -35.64 1.24
N GLU A 174 -19.52 -36.63 1.84
CA GLU A 174 -18.86 -37.87 2.24
C GLU A 174 -18.77 -38.77 1.00
N CYS A 175 -17.56 -39.02 0.52
CA CYS A 175 -17.29 -40.09 -0.43
C CYS A 175 -16.41 -41.13 0.25
N ILE A 176 -17.04 -42.21 0.71
CA ILE A 176 -16.38 -43.44 1.14
C ILE A 176 -15.95 -44.21 -0.12
N LYS A 177 -14.76 -44.82 -0.08
CA LYS A 177 -14.38 -45.89 -1.02
C LYS A 177 -14.69 -47.23 -0.42
#